data_AF-E3J7C4-F1
#
_entry.id   AF-E3J7C4-F1
#
_cell.length_a   1.000
_cell.length_b   1.000
_cell.length_c   1.000
_cell.angle_alpha   90.00
_cell.angle_beta   90.00
_cell.angle_gamma   90.00
#
_symmetry.space_group_name_H-M   'P 1'
#
loop_
_entity.id
_entity.type
_entity.pdbx_description
1 polymer ?
#
loop_
_entity_poly.entity_id
_entity_poly.type
_entity_poly.pdbx_seq_one_letter_code
_entity_poly.pdbx_strand_id
1 'polypeptide(L)'
;MAVVAWRGLRGAGRLARPPSEATYDPVVSSRLDRSWLVLASHQTAEADRCVDIFRRPEGTFGFEEFRKDPEDMGRWTPVSYFSGWQYPTEDETLDAACATVPWLGPLVGR
;
A
#
# COMPACT_ATOMS: atom_id res chain seq x y z
N MET A 1 10.81 17.02 -13.01
CA MET A 1 9.52 17.37 -12.36
C MET A 1 8.42 17.13 -13.37
N ALA A 2 7.61 16.07 -13.21
CA ALA A 2 6.53 15.77 -14.14
C ALA A 2 5.21 15.72 -13.37
N VAL A 3 4.53 16.86 -13.35
CA VAL A 3 3.08 16.97 -13.11
C VAL A 3 2.39 16.60 -14.42
N VAL A 4 1.63 15.51 -14.44
CA VAL A 4 0.83 15.14 -15.61
C VAL A 4 -0.63 15.50 -15.31
N ALA A 5 -1.05 16.65 -15.82
CA ALA A 5 -2.44 17.06 -15.93
C ALA A 5 -3.00 16.56 -17.27
N TRP A 6 -4.25 16.06 -17.28
CA TRP A 6 -4.95 15.72 -18.52
C TRP A 6 -6.34 16.36 -18.58
N ARG A 7 -6.50 17.35 -19.47
CA ARG A 7 -7.78 17.77 -20.05
C ARG A 7 -8.00 16.95 -21.32
N GLY A 8 -9.16 16.32 -21.42
CA GLY A 8 -9.48 15.36 -22.49
C GLY A 8 -9.92 15.98 -23.81
N LEU A 9 -9.90 15.14 -24.86
CA LEU A 9 -10.75 15.24 -26.04
C LEU A 9 -11.14 13.82 -26.50
N ARG A 10 -12.38 13.71 -26.99
CA ARG A 10 -13.14 12.48 -27.26
C ARG A 10 -12.78 11.84 -28.61
N GLY A 11 -12.88 10.52 -28.68
CA GLY A 11 -12.93 9.75 -29.93
C GLY A 11 -13.48 8.35 -29.69
N ALA A 12 -14.54 8.00 -30.41
CA ALA A 12 -15.38 6.82 -30.22
C ALA A 12 -14.71 5.49 -30.62
N GLY A 13 -15.14 4.40 -29.98
CA GLY A 13 -14.95 3.03 -30.47
C GLY A 13 -14.18 2.13 -29.49
N ARG A 14 -14.84 1.04 -29.09
CA ARG A 14 -14.44 0.07 -28.04
C ARG A 14 -14.70 0.62 -26.63
N LEU A 15 -15.65 0.01 -25.91
CA LEU A 15 -15.82 0.26 -24.48
C LEU A 15 -14.55 -0.22 -23.76
N ALA A 16 -13.55 0.65 -23.68
CA ALA A 16 -12.45 0.49 -22.76
C ALA A 16 -13.04 0.50 -21.35
N ARG A 17 -12.72 -0.54 -20.58
CA ARG A 17 -13.01 -0.61 -19.14
C ARG A 17 -12.51 0.68 -18.47
N PRO A 18 -13.23 1.22 -17.47
CA PRO A 18 -12.78 2.41 -16.74
C PRO A 18 -11.43 2.14 -16.06
N PRO A 19 -10.54 3.15 -15.94
CA PRO A 19 -9.26 3.00 -15.25
C PRO A 19 -9.52 3.08 -13.73
N SER A 20 -10.11 2.03 -13.16
CA SER A 20 -10.14 1.83 -11.71
C SER A 20 -9.32 0.61 -11.26
N GLU A 21 -8.76 -0.14 -12.19
CA GLU A 21 -7.75 -1.16 -11.93
C GLU A 21 -6.37 -0.54 -12.18
N ALA A 22 -5.97 0.40 -11.33
CA ALA A 22 -4.55 0.49 -11.03
C ALA A 22 -4.20 -0.86 -10.39
N THR A 23 -3.33 -1.59 -11.07
CA THR A 23 -2.79 -2.91 -10.79
C THR A 23 -2.57 -3.14 -9.29
N TYR A 24 -3.58 -3.67 -8.61
CA TYR A 24 -3.47 -4.09 -7.22
C TYR A 24 -3.12 -5.57 -7.26
N ASP A 25 -1.83 -5.86 -7.07
CA ASP A 25 -1.28 -7.20 -7.14
C ASP A 25 -2.03 -8.09 -6.10
N PRO A 26 -2.79 -9.12 -6.50
CA PRO A 26 -3.73 -9.82 -5.62
C PRO A 26 -3.06 -10.75 -4.60
N VAL A 27 -1.74 -10.67 -4.43
CA VAL A 27 -1.01 -11.33 -3.33
C VAL A 27 -0.92 -10.38 -2.14
N VAL A 28 -2.04 -9.77 -1.79
CA VAL A 28 -2.25 -9.38 -0.40
C VAL A 28 -2.21 -10.66 0.41
N SER A 29 -1.28 -10.75 1.36
CA SER A 29 -1.16 -11.89 2.26
C SER A 29 -2.55 -12.28 2.78
N SER A 30 -2.82 -13.58 2.91
CA SER A 30 -4.10 -14.14 3.38
C SER A 30 -4.57 -13.62 4.75
N ARG A 31 -3.76 -12.78 5.41
CA ARG A 31 -4.00 -12.15 6.71
C ARG A 31 -4.70 -10.80 6.63
N LEU A 32 -4.62 -10.06 5.52
CA LEU A 32 -5.36 -8.80 5.39
C LEU A 32 -6.75 -9.07 4.78
N ASP A 33 -7.77 -8.44 5.35
CA ASP A 33 -9.14 -8.58 4.86
C ASP A 33 -9.31 -7.85 3.51
N ARG A 34 -9.99 -8.48 2.55
CA ARG A 34 -10.24 -7.92 1.22
C ARG A 34 -11.13 -6.67 1.23
N SER A 35 -11.82 -6.42 2.33
CA SER A 35 -12.60 -5.20 2.55
C SER A 35 -11.75 -3.99 2.95
N TRP A 36 -10.47 -4.19 3.29
CA TRP A 36 -9.56 -3.11 3.62
C TRP A 36 -9.08 -2.42 2.35
N LEU A 37 -9.09 -1.09 2.38
CA LEU A 37 -8.62 -0.25 1.28
C LEU A 37 -7.19 0.19 1.57
N VAL A 38 -6.23 -0.23 0.74
CA VAL A 38 -4.86 0.27 0.84
C VAL A 38 -4.78 1.67 0.26
N LEU A 39 -4.33 2.61 1.09
CA LEU A 39 -4.21 4.04 0.78
C LEU A 39 -2.85 4.35 0.18
N ALA A 40 -1.80 3.75 0.74
CA ALA A 40 -0.42 3.92 0.29
C ALA A 40 0.35 2.61 0.46
N SER A 41 1.29 2.35 -0.45
CA SER A 41 2.26 1.25 -0.34
C SER A 41 3.65 1.82 -0.56
N HIS A 42 4.43 1.90 0.51
CA HIS A 42 5.79 2.43 0.50
C HIS A 42 6.78 1.28 0.32
N GLN A 43 7.57 1.32 -0.74
CA GLN A 43 8.48 0.24 -1.12
C GLN A 43 9.94 0.68 -1.03
N THR A 44 10.83 -0.22 -0.62
CA THR A 44 12.28 -0.02 -0.72
C THR A 44 12.73 0.10 -2.18
N ALA A 45 13.90 0.70 -2.42
CA ALA A 45 14.44 0.84 -3.78
C ALA A 45 14.72 -0.53 -4.42
N GLU A 46 15.06 -1.50 -3.60
CA GLU A 46 15.34 -2.89 -3.95
C GLU A 46 14.06 -3.69 -4.24
N ALA A 47 12.88 -3.12 -3.93
CA ALA A 47 11.56 -3.75 -4.07
C ALA A 47 11.46 -5.12 -3.38
N ASP A 48 12.20 -5.29 -2.28
CA ASP A 48 12.24 -6.47 -1.43
C ASP A 48 11.42 -6.29 -0.15
N ARG A 49 11.01 -5.07 0.17
CA ARG A 49 10.17 -4.73 1.33
C ARG A 49 9.13 -3.69 0.97
N CYS A 50 7.96 -3.79 1.60
CA CYS A 50 6.96 -2.74 1.54
C CYS A 50 6.24 -2.56 2.87
N VAL A 51 5.71 -1.36 3.10
CA VAL A 51 4.73 -1.08 4.15
C VAL A 51 3.47 -0.58 3.48
N ASP A 52 2.37 -1.31 3.69
CA ASP A 52 1.06 -0.90 3.24
C ASP A 52 0.33 -0.18 4.36
N ILE A 53 -0.14 1.04 4.07
CA ILE A 53 -1.05 1.81 4.92
C ILE A 53 -2.46 1.59 4.39
N PHE A 54 -3.39 1.18 5.25
CA PHE A 54 -4.74 0.82 4.85
C PHE A 54 -5.81 1.35 5.80
N ARG A 55 -7.01 1.47 5.26
CA ARG A 55 -8.23 1.84 5.96
C ARG A 55 -9.22 0.69 5.97
N ARG A 56 -9.83 0.45 7.11
CA ARG A 56 -10.84 -0.58 7.30
C ARG A 56 -12.26 -0.03 7.08
N PRO A 57 -13.27 -0.87 6.82
CA PRO A 57 -14.66 -0.45 6.65
C PRO A 57 -15.23 0.36 7.82
N GLU A 58 -14.81 0.07 9.04
CA GLU A 58 -15.18 0.78 10.27
C GLU A 58 -14.57 2.18 10.36
N GLY A 59 -13.63 2.53 9.47
CA GLY A 59 -13.01 3.84 9.39
C GLY A 59 -11.70 3.99 10.16
N THR A 60 -11.23 2.95 10.85
CA THR A 60 -9.90 2.93 11.46
C THR A 60 -8.82 2.65 10.41
N PHE A 61 -7.59 3.03 10.74
CA PHE A 61 -6.41 2.89 9.90
C PHE A 61 -5.44 1.88 10.52
N GLY A 62 -4.61 1.27 9.69
CA GLY A 62 -3.59 0.32 10.10
C GLY A 62 -2.48 0.21 9.07
N PHE A 63 -1.42 -0.52 9.44
CA PHE A 63 -0.31 -0.79 8.53
C PHE A 63 0.18 -2.23 8.66
N GLU A 64 0.87 -2.73 7.64
CA GLU A 64 1.58 -4.00 7.70
C GLU A 64 2.87 -3.94 6.86
N GLU A 65 3.94 -4.56 7.37
CA GLU A 65 5.21 -4.70 6.64
C GLU A 65 5.24 -6.06 5.93
N PHE A 66 5.66 -6.06 4.66
CA PHE A 66 5.89 -7.25 3.86
C PHE A 66 7.34 -7.32 3.41
N ARG A 67 7.85 -8.55 3.27
CA ARG A 67 9.11 -8.88 2.62
C ARG A 67 8.85 -9.73 1.38
N LYS A 68 9.73 -9.63 0.40
CA LYS A 68 9.72 -10.41 -0.83
C LYS A 68 11.11 -11.03 -1.00
N ASP A 69 11.26 -12.22 -0.45
CA ASP A 69 12.54 -12.92 -0.51
C ASP A 69 12.61 -13.84 -1.74
N PRO A 70 13.75 -13.93 -2.43
CA PRO A 70 13.96 -14.87 -3.54
C PRO A 70 13.67 -16.33 -3.14
N GLU A 71 13.96 -16.69 -1.89
CA GLU A 71 13.70 -18.01 -1.31
C GLU A 71 12.21 -18.34 -1.21
N ASP A 72 11.34 -17.32 -1.08
CA ASP A 72 9.89 -17.44 -1.05
C ASP A 72 9.27 -17.42 -2.45
N MET A 73 10.07 -17.72 -3.49
CA MET A 73 9.70 -17.60 -4.91
C MET A 73 9.23 -16.19 -5.27
N GLY A 74 9.70 -15.17 -4.54
CA GLY A 74 9.29 -13.77 -4.74
C GLY A 74 7.84 -13.49 -4.34
N ARG A 75 7.24 -14.28 -3.43
CA ARG A 75 5.95 -13.96 -2.82
C ARG A 75 6.11 -12.89 -1.74
N TRP A 76 5.11 -12.03 -1.62
CA TRP A 76 5.02 -11.10 -0.50
C TRP A 76 4.59 -11.84 0.76
N THR A 77 5.45 -11.80 1.77
CA THR A 77 5.24 -12.44 3.08
C THR A 77 5.17 -11.35 4.14
N PRO A 78 4.11 -11.30 4.96
CA PRO A 78 4.02 -10.36 6.07
C PRO A 78 5.13 -10.66 7.08
N VAL A 79 5.88 -9.63 7.44
CA VAL A 79 7.01 -9.72 8.37
C VAL A 79 6.51 -9.70 9.82
N SER A 80 5.41 -8.99 10.07
CA SER A 80 4.92 -8.65 11.40
C SER A 80 3.42 -8.91 11.57
N TYR A 81 2.90 -8.47 12.72
CA TYR A 81 1.47 -8.53 13.10
C TYR A 81 0.92 -7.13 13.40
N PHE A 82 1.41 -6.10 12.71
CA PHE A 82 0.98 -4.71 12.94
C PHE A 82 -0.44 -4.47 12.43
N SER A 83 -0.92 -5.33 11.54
CA SER A 83 -2.32 -5.34 11.08
C SER A 83 -3.37 -5.57 12.17
N GLY A 84 -3.00 -5.84 13.41
CA GLY A 84 -3.92 -5.81 14.56
C GLY A 84 -4.12 -4.41 15.16
N TRP A 85 -3.20 -3.50 14.91
CA TRP A 85 -3.23 -2.15 15.48
C TRP A 85 -4.18 -1.26 14.69
N GLN A 86 -4.84 -0.36 15.42
CA GLN A 86 -5.89 0.50 14.90
C GLN A 86 -5.63 1.92 15.35
N TYR A 87 -5.60 2.82 14.37
CA TYR A 87 -5.39 4.25 14.58
C TYR A 87 -6.60 5.02 14.06
N PRO A 88 -6.93 6.17 14.68
CA PRO A 88 -8.03 7.02 14.26
C PRO A 88 -7.72 7.81 12.98
N THR A 89 -6.44 8.01 12.65
CA THR A 89 -6.02 8.80 11.49
C THR A 89 -4.88 8.14 10.71
N GLU A 90 -4.76 8.50 9.43
CA GLU A 90 -3.65 8.09 8.57
C GLU A 90 -2.31 8.63 9.07
N ASP A 91 -2.28 9.86 9.61
CA ASP A 91 -1.07 10.50 10.13
C ASP A 91 -0.50 9.76 11.35
N GLU A 92 -1.36 9.40 12.31
CA GLU A 92 -0.97 8.59 13.47
C GLU A 92 -0.51 7.19 13.05
N THR A 93 -1.12 6.64 12.00
CA THR A 93 -0.69 5.35 11.43
C THR A 93 0.71 5.46 10.83
N LEU A 94 1.00 6.55 10.11
CA LEU A 94 2.31 6.81 9.52
C LEU A 94 3.39 7.04 10.59
N ASP A 95 3.09 7.81 11.64
CA ASP A 95 4.02 8.00 12.76
C ASP A 95 4.33 6.68 13.46
N ALA A 96 3.30 5.87 13.74
CA ALA A 96 3.48 4.55 14.32
C ALA A 96 4.26 3.61 13.39
N ALA A 97 3.98 3.63 12.08
CA ALA A 97 4.71 2.85 11.09
C ALA A 97 6.19 3.26 11.04
N CYS A 98 6.51 4.55 11.07
CA CYS A 98 7.89 5.04 11.10
C CYS A 98 8.63 4.66 12.39
N ALA A 99 7.95 4.72 13.53
CA ALA A 99 8.51 4.30 14.81
C ALA A 99 8.79 2.79 14.87
N THR A 100 8.00 2.00 14.15
CA THR A 100 8.07 0.53 14.19
C THR A 100 8.93 -0.06 13.09
N VAL A 101 8.97 0.58 11.92
CA VAL A 101 9.67 0.15 10.71
C VAL A 101 10.76 1.19 10.40
N PRO A 102 12.00 1.01 10.91
CA PRO A 102 13.01 2.08 10.89
C PRO A 102 13.42 2.58 9.50
N TRP A 103 13.27 1.74 8.48
CA TRP A 103 13.60 2.12 7.10
C TRP A 103 12.55 3.04 6.46
N LEU A 104 11.34 3.13 7.02
CA LEU A 104 10.23 3.89 6.43
C LEU A 104 10.38 5.40 6.67
N GLY A 105 10.79 5.85 7.85
CA GLY A 105 10.85 7.27 8.22
C GLY A 105 11.61 8.15 7.21
N PRO A 106 12.86 7.79 6.83
CA PRO A 106 13.61 8.52 5.81
C PRO A 106 12.94 8.56 4.43
N LEU A 107 12.12 7.57 4.10
CA LEU A 107 11.44 7.46 2.80
C LEU A 107 10.23 8.40 2.71
N VAL A 108 9.51 8.59 3.82
CA VAL A 108 8.30 9.45 3.88
C VAL A 108 8.56 10.84 4.49
N GLY A 109 9.79 11.11 4.94
CA GLY A 109 10.21 12.41 5.46
C GLY A 109 9.76 12.70 6.90
N ARG A 110 9.76 11.67 7.76
CA ARG A 110 9.49 11.77 9.20
C ARG A 110 10.78 11.69 10.01
#